data_AF-A0A9E4XES7-F1
#
_entry.id   AF-A0A9E4XES7-F1
#
_cell.length_a   1.000
_cell.length_b   1.000
_cell.length_c   1.000
_cell.angle_alpha   90.00
_cell.angle_beta   90.00
_cell.angle_gamma   90.00
#
_symmetry.space_group_name_H-M   'P 1'
#
loop_
_entity.id
_entity.type
_entity.pdbx_description
1 polymer ?
#
loop_
_entity_poly.entity_id
_entity_poly.type
_entity_poly.pdbx_seq_one_letter_code
_entity_poly.pdbx_strand_id
1 'polypeptide(L)'
;MNFKMTGALILIAIVAVVVWRLDPFEPEVVKEARSPWFYQVSEDDIETIKINYKGSVVSFYKTGQSTWAFEDPEGVPPNYVRWGGITLLLSGPGTKRDLTPFQPVIEDPAQYGLDDPDTIVDVGLTSNRTLQFRLGDLTTDGRHNYSQVVGFDDLFLITSTWVDVISRIAYDPPIPLWYKTRDPRAITELNIHYGDPSSLTTRRVSFAQNRREGGWSVQDFDTDAALRPIDEERWSDFSSRVARPEHIEVVVPMVPDRDYSPWGITKDSTAIEIRFSGATDKGTSFTDGVLLILGNKTDDGAYYYAKDESGFVRQPVLEINADWVDAVLEFGENIPYGD
;
A
#
# COMPACT_ATOMS: atom_id res chain seq x y z
N MET A 1 16.68 29.91 84.11
CA MET A 1 16.78 29.17 82.83
C MET A 1 16.59 27.69 83.14
N ASN A 2 15.56 27.04 82.58
CA ASN A 2 15.21 25.67 82.98
C ASN A 2 16.10 24.67 82.24
N PHE A 3 17.25 24.31 82.84
CA PHE A 3 18.31 23.52 82.20
C PHE A 3 17.83 22.19 81.61
N LYS A 4 16.74 21.62 82.14
CA LYS A 4 16.10 20.41 81.58
C LYS A 4 15.47 20.65 80.21
N MET A 5 14.86 21.81 80.03
CA MET A 5 14.20 22.21 78.78
C MET A 5 15.22 22.60 77.72
N THR A 6 16.31 23.27 78.12
CA THR A 6 17.43 23.61 77.23
C THR A 6 18.18 22.36 76.76
N GLY A 7 18.41 21.38 77.64
CA GLY A 7 19.02 20.10 77.26
C GLY A 7 18.18 19.31 76.25
N ALA A 8 16.87 19.25 76.45
CA ALA A 8 15.96 18.57 75.52
C ALA A 8 15.95 19.21 74.12
N LEU A 9 15.96 20.54 74.04
CA LEU A 9 15.98 21.27 72.77
C LEU A 9 17.29 21.05 72.00
N ILE A 10 18.43 21.00 72.68
CA ILE A 10 19.72 20.70 72.04
C ILE A 10 19.71 19.28 71.48
N LEU A 11 19.16 18.32 72.20
CA LEU A 11 19.10 16.92 71.77
C LEU A 11 18.20 16.76 70.53
N ILE A 12 17.05 17.45 70.49
CA ILE A 12 16.17 17.50 69.32
C ILE A 12 16.89 18.16 68.13
N ALA A 13 17.62 19.26 68.35
CA ALA A 13 18.38 19.93 67.30
C ALA A 13 19.49 19.02 66.73
N ILE A 14 20.18 18.25 67.58
CA ILE A 14 21.19 17.28 67.12
C ILE A 14 20.54 16.17 66.30
N VAL A 15 19.40 15.62 66.76
CA VAL A 15 18.66 14.59 66.01
C VAL A 15 18.17 15.14 64.67
N ALA A 16 17.66 16.38 64.63
CA ALA A 16 17.23 17.03 63.39
C ALA A 16 18.39 17.22 62.41
N VAL A 17 19.57 17.63 62.90
CA VAL A 17 20.78 17.77 62.06
C VAL A 17 21.26 16.41 61.55
N VAL A 18 21.20 15.36 62.38
CA VAL A 18 21.59 14.00 61.96
C VAL A 18 20.62 13.46 60.91
N VAL A 19 19.31 13.63 61.10
CA VAL A 19 18.28 13.22 60.12
C VAL A 19 18.44 14.00 58.81
N TRP A 20 18.69 15.32 58.88
CA TRP A 20 18.93 16.14 57.70
C TRP A 20 20.23 15.77 56.96
N ARG A 21 21.27 15.35 57.68
CA ARG A 21 22.56 14.98 57.08
C ARG A 21 22.57 13.57 56.48
N LEU A 22 21.75 12.67 57.01
CA LEU A 22 21.65 11.27 56.60
C LEU A 22 20.43 10.98 55.71
N ASP A 23 19.69 12.03 55.31
CA ASP A 23 18.36 12.00 54.67
C ASP A 23 17.90 10.62 54.18
N PRO A 24 17.34 9.78 55.08
CA PRO A 24 16.95 8.41 54.74
C PRO A 24 15.69 8.37 53.87
N PHE A 25 15.17 9.54 53.50
CA PHE A 25 14.00 9.74 52.67
C PHE A 25 14.32 10.47 51.37
N GLU A 26 15.59 10.67 50.99
CA GLU A 26 15.91 10.95 49.59
C GLU A 26 15.32 9.79 48.79
N PRO A 27 14.25 10.01 48.00
CA PRO A 27 13.76 8.95 47.15
C PRO A 27 14.94 8.56 46.27
N GLU A 28 15.33 7.28 46.28
CA GLU A 28 16.22 6.79 45.25
C GLU A 28 15.62 7.29 43.95
N VAL A 29 16.31 8.20 43.28
CA VAL A 29 15.98 8.56 41.92
C VAL A 29 16.31 7.27 41.19
N VAL A 30 15.32 6.38 41.10
CA VAL A 30 15.24 5.37 40.08
C VAL A 30 15.35 6.21 38.83
N LYS A 31 16.58 6.33 38.31
CA LYS A 31 16.78 6.73 36.94
C LYS A 31 15.95 5.70 36.20
N GLU A 32 14.72 6.07 35.82
CA GLU A 32 14.01 5.34 34.81
C GLU A 32 15.03 5.21 33.69
N ALA A 33 15.59 4.00 33.55
CA ALA A 33 16.45 3.69 32.43
C ALA A 33 15.59 4.06 31.24
N ARG A 34 16.00 5.08 30.47
CA ARG A 34 15.28 5.46 29.26
C ARG A 34 15.16 4.17 28.47
N SER A 35 13.95 3.62 28.37
CA SER A 35 13.73 2.36 27.67
C SER A 35 14.31 2.54 26.27
N PRO A 36 15.20 1.64 25.81
CA PRO A 36 15.77 1.75 24.47
C PRO A 36 14.63 1.70 23.47
N TRP A 37 14.67 2.59 22.49
CA TRP A 37 13.74 2.60 21.37
C TRP A 37 14.06 1.38 20.49
N PHE A 38 13.03 0.67 20.00
CA PHE A 38 13.23 -0.43 19.03
C PHE A 38 14.03 0.07 17.82
N TYR A 39 13.56 1.15 17.22
CA TYR A 39 14.31 2.09 16.39
C TYR A 39 13.42 3.32 16.14
N GLN A 40 13.99 4.39 15.59
CA GLN A 40 13.22 5.50 15.05
C GLN A 40 14.00 6.11 13.89
N VAL A 41 13.37 6.24 12.73
CA VAL A 41 13.92 6.92 11.56
C VAL A 41 12.92 7.96 11.06
N SER A 42 13.40 8.97 10.34
CA SER A 42 12.49 9.89 9.64
C SER A 42 11.88 9.17 8.44
N GLU A 43 10.57 9.34 8.17
CA GLU A 43 9.96 8.86 6.92
C GLU A 43 10.67 9.42 5.69
N ASP A 44 11.17 10.64 5.79
CA ASP A 44 11.89 11.30 4.69
C ASP A 44 13.25 10.65 4.41
N ASP A 45 13.85 10.03 5.43
CA ASP A 45 15.12 9.32 5.33
C ASP A 45 14.99 7.94 4.67
N ILE A 46 13.78 7.38 4.58
CA ILE A 46 13.55 6.05 3.98
C ILE A 46 13.64 6.16 2.46
N GLU A 47 14.58 5.43 1.86
CA GLU A 47 14.84 5.41 0.41
C GLU A 47 14.44 4.09 -0.25
N THR A 48 14.61 2.96 0.45
CA THR A 48 14.20 1.63 -0.06
C THR A 48 13.57 0.79 1.04
N ILE A 49 12.67 -0.10 0.65
CA ILE A 49 12.00 -1.06 1.52
C ILE A 49 11.99 -2.40 0.81
N LYS A 50 12.50 -3.45 1.45
CA LYS A 50 12.38 -4.82 0.96
C LYS A 50 11.82 -5.70 2.07
N ILE A 51 10.79 -6.46 1.75
CA ILE A 51 10.09 -7.33 2.69
C ILE A 51 10.14 -8.74 2.13
N ASN A 52 10.64 -9.67 2.93
CA ASN A 52 10.59 -11.10 2.67
C ASN A 52 9.69 -11.75 3.72
N TYR A 53 8.59 -12.36 3.29
CA TYR A 53 7.72 -13.16 4.13
C TYR A 53 7.67 -14.59 3.59
N LYS A 54 8.23 -15.56 4.32
CA LYS A 54 8.23 -16.99 3.94
C LYS A 54 8.64 -17.24 2.48
N GLY A 55 9.64 -16.49 1.99
CA GLY A 55 10.15 -16.57 0.62
C GLY A 55 9.40 -15.73 -0.41
N SER A 56 8.25 -15.14 -0.08
CA SER A 56 7.61 -14.11 -0.90
C SER A 56 8.34 -12.80 -0.69
N VAL A 57 8.91 -12.22 -1.74
CA VAL A 57 9.72 -11.00 -1.67
C VAL A 57 9.05 -9.89 -2.44
N VAL A 58 9.01 -8.71 -1.84
CA VAL A 58 8.60 -7.46 -2.49
C VAL A 58 9.58 -6.36 -2.14
N SER A 59 9.89 -5.51 -3.11
CA SER A 59 10.83 -4.40 -2.95
C SER A 59 10.23 -3.11 -3.50
N PHE A 60 10.59 -2.01 -2.86
CA PHE A 60 10.19 -0.66 -3.23
C PHE A 60 11.37 0.29 -3.13
N TYR A 61 11.36 1.32 -3.97
CA TYR A 61 12.28 2.43 -3.91
C TYR A 61 11.54 3.76 -4.01
N LYS A 62 12.10 4.77 -3.34
CA LYS A 62 11.63 6.15 -3.41
C LYS A 62 12.17 6.79 -4.69
N THR A 63 11.28 7.30 -5.52
CA THR A 63 11.63 8.07 -6.71
C THR A 63 11.94 9.52 -6.31
N GLY A 64 12.62 10.26 -7.18
CA GLY A 64 13.06 11.64 -6.91
C GLY A 64 11.94 12.65 -6.60
N GLN A 65 10.67 12.30 -6.78
CA GLN A 65 9.51 13.14 -6.46
C GLN A 65 8.84 12.80 -5.11
N SER A 66 9.54 12.06 -4.22
CA SER A 66 8.97 11.51 -2.98
C SER A 66 7.80 10.56 -3.20
N THR A 67 7.72 9.95 -4.39
CA THR A 67 6.77 8.88 -4.74
C THR A 67 7.46 7.54 -4.57
N TRP A 68 6.70 6.49 -4.28
CA TRP A 68 7.24 5.12 -4.19
C TRP A 68 6.96 4.37 -5.49
N ALA A 69 7.86 3.46 -5.84
CA ALA A 69 7.69 2.52 -6.95
C ALA A 69 8.14 1.12 -6.52
N PHE A 70 7.56 0.09 -7.12
CA PHE A 70 8.03 -1.28 -7.03
C PHE A 70 9.36 -1.43 -7.78
N GLU A 71 10.27 -2.25 -7.24
CA GLU A 71 11.46 -2.71 -7.98
C GLU A 71 11.08 -3.74 -9.05
N ASP A 72 10.11 -4.61 -8.73
CA ASP A 72 9.48 -5.55 -9.66
C ASP A 72 7.97 -5.63 -9.34
N PRO A 73 7.08 -5.19 -10.25
CA PRO A 73 7.37 -4.62 -11.58
C PRO A 73 7.97 -3.21 -11.50
N GLU A 74 9.08 -2.98 -12.22
CA GLU A 74 9.84 -1.73 -12.13
C GLU A 74 8.97 -0.49 -12.44
N GLY A 75 9.11 0.56 -11.63
CA GLY A 75 8.50 1.87 -11.87
C GLY A 75 7.01 1.98 -11.56
N VAL A 76 6.30 0.87 -11.32
CA VAL A 76 4.88 0.88 -10.97
C VAL A 76 4.71 1.47 -9.56
N PRO A 77 3.85 2.48 -9.34
CA PRO A 77 3.59 2.98 -8.00
C PRO A 77 2.68 2.02 -7.23
N PRO A 78 2.82 1.92 -5.89
CA PRO A 78 1.87 1.16 -5.09
C PRO A 78 0.50 1.86 -5.05
N ASN A 79 -0.55 1.09 -4.86
CA ASN A 79 -1.90 1.57 -4.61
C ASN A 79 -1.88 2.49 -3.39
N TYR A 80 -2.20 3.76 -3.60
CA TYR A 80 -2.05 4.80 -2.60
C TYR A 80 -2.84 4.54 -1.31
N VAL A 81 -4.07 4.02 -1.42
CA VAL A 81 -4.92 3.73 -0.26
C VAL A 81 -4.30 2.62 0.60
N ARG A 82 -3.73 1.60 -0.03
CA ARG A 82 -3.03 0.52 0.67
C ARG A 82 -1.64 0.91 1.17
N TRP A 83 -0.99 1.89 0.51
CA TRP A 83 0.38 2.31 0.80
C TRP A 83 0.50 3.46 1.81
N GLY A 84 -0.47 4.36 1.88
CA GLY A 84 -0.34 5.69 2.52
C GLY A 84 0.02 5.71 4.02
N GLY A 85 0.01 4.56 4.70
CA GLY A 85 0.46 4.43 6.10
C GLY A 85 1.73 3.60 6.29
N ILE A 86 2.28 2.98 5.24
CA ILE A 86 3.37 2.01 5.35
C ILE A 86 4.69 2.68 5.74
N THR A 87 5.02 3.83 5.14
CA THR A 87 6.24 4.58 5.50
C THR A 87 6.21 5.06 6.94
N LEU A 88 5.06 5.58 7.39
CA LEU A 88 4.84 5.97 8.77
C LEU A 88 5.01 4.77 9.71
N LEU A 89 4.40 3.62 9.35
CA LEU A 89 4.48 2.38 10.11
C LEU A 89 5.93 1.88 10.25
N LEU A 90 6.72 2.03 9.18
CA LEU A 90 8.14 1.66 9.13
C LEU A 90 9.07 2.73 9.71
N SER A 91 8.65 3.98 9.89
CA SER A 91 9.47 5.02 10.54
C SER A 91 9.66 4.77 12.04
N GLY A 92 8.75 3.99 12.61
CA GLY A 92 8.82 3.36 13.91
C GLY A 92 7.43 2.86 14.30
N PRO A 93 7.30 1.70 14.95
CA PRO A 93 6.01 1.22 15.40
C PRO A 93 5.36 2.27 16.32
N GLY A 94 4.09 2.61 16.03
CA GLY A 94 3.29 3.54 16.81
C GLY A 94 2.87 2.98 18.18
N THR A 95 3.83 2.51 18.99
CA THR A 95 3.67 2.16 20.39
C THR A 95 5.04 2.14 21.05
N LYS A 96 5.26 3.01 22.05
CA LYS A 96 6.18 2.70 23.15
C LYS A 96 5.59 1.53 23.94
N ARG A 97 6.45 0.63 24.42
CA ARG A 97 6.34 -0.31 25.58
C ARG A 97 6.44 -1.78 25.16
N ASP A 98 6.93 -2.68 26.00
CA ASP A 98 7.47 -2.62 27.36
C ASP A 98 8.58 -3.69 27.34
N LEU A 99 9.83 -3.33 27.65
CA LEU A 99 10.83 -4.38 27.89
C LEU A 99 10.37 -5.12 29.13
N THR A 100 10.05 -6.40 28.98
CA THR A 100 9.87 -7.28 30.12
C THR A 100 11.23 -7.25 30.85
N PRO A 101 11.31 -6.90 32.14
CA PRO A 101 12.58 -6.74 32.85
C PRO A 101 13.37 -8.04 33.08
N PHE A 102 13.02 -9.11 32.36
CA PHE A 102 13.40 -10.48 32.68
C PHE A 102 14.50 -11.06 31.78
N GLN A 103 14.70 -10.57 30.54
CA GLN A 103 15.82 -10.97 29.67
C GLN A 103 16.00 -9.94 28.53
N PRO A 104 16.81 -8.88 28.72
CA PRO A 104 17.01 -7.87 27.68
C PRO A 104 17.89 -8.37 26.52
N VAL A 105 18.63 -9.46 26.69
CA VAL A 105 19.62 -9.95 25.73
C VAL A 105 19.22 -11.32 25.19
N ILE A 106 19.36 -11.51 23.88
CA ILE A 106 19.10 -12.78 23.19
C ILE A 106 20.29 -13.73 23.42
N GLU A 107 20.11 -14.76 24.24
CA GLU A 107 21.13 -15.82 24.44
C GLU A 107 21.11 -16.86 23.30
N ASP A 108 19.91 -17.22 22.84
CA ASP A 108 19.69 -18.16 21.73
C ASP A 108 18.56 -17.63 20.83
N PRO A 109 18.86 -17.09 19.62
CA PRO A 109 17.84 -16.57 18.71
C PRO A 109 16.81 -17.61 18.25
N ALA A 110 17.19 -18.89 18.19
CA ALA A 110 16.30 -19.95 17.68
C ALA A 110 15.08 -20.16 18.58
N GLN A 111 15.21 -19.92 19.90
CA GLN A 111 14.08 -20.04 20.85
C GLN A 111 12.94 -19.05 20.57
N TYR A 112 13.20 -18.01 19.77
CA TYR A 112 12.29 -16.93 19.44
C TYR A 112 11.92 -16.91 17.95
N GLY A 113 12.36 -17.91 17.17
CA GLY A 113 12.20 -17.94 15.71
C GLY A 113 12.98 -16.83 15.01
N LEU A 114 14.13 -16.40 15.53
CA LEU A 114 14.95 -15.31 14.97
C LEU A 114 16.16 -15.80 14.15
N ASP A 115 16.43 -17.10 14.15
CA ASP A 115 17.43 -17.75 13.28
C ASP A 115 16.88 -17.98 11.87
N ASP A 116 15.61 -18.38 11.76
CA ASP A 116 14.81 -18.51 10.55
C ASP A 116 13.47 -17.76 10.70
N PRO A 117 13.50 -16.41 10.69
CA PRO A 117 12.30 -15.61 10.93
C PRO A 117 11.32 -15.70 9.76
N ASP A 118 10.03 -15.77 10.09
CA ASP A 118 8.92 -15.74 9.12
C ASP A 118 8.97 -14.48 8.25
N THR A 119 9.43 -13.35 8.82
CA THR A 119 9.54 -12.07 8.10
C THR A 119 10.88 -11.38 8.33
N ILE A 120 11.49 -10.93 7.24
CA ILE A 120 12.66 -10.05 7.24
C ILE A 120 12.30 -8.78 6.49
N VAL A 121 12.66 -7.64 7.07
CA VAL A 121 12.42 -6.33 6.48
C VAL A 121 13.73 -5.57 6.43
N ASP A 122 14.17 -5.23 5.23
CA ASP A 122 15.33 -4.38 4.97
C ASP A 122 14.86 -2.98 4.60
N VAL A 123 15.39 -1.98 5.30
CA VAL A 123 15.12 -0.57 5.06
C VAL A 123 16.41 0.13 4.68
N GLY A 124 16.49 0.63 3.45
CA GLY A 124 17.55 1.52 3.01
C GLY A 124 17.21 2.96 3.37
N LEU A 125 18.19 3.66 3.93
CA LEU A 125 18.07 5.04 4.38
C LEU A 125 19.07 5.94 3.64
N THR A 126 18.80 7.24 3.67
CA THR A 126 19.72 8.30 3.23
C THR A 126 21.13 8.10 3.80
N SER A 127 22.13 8.54 3.02
CA SER A 127 23.56 8.39 3.35
C SER A 127 24.03 6.93 3.40
N ASN A 128 23.44 6.04 2.58
CA ASN A 128 23.84 4.64 2.43
C ASN A 128 23.79 3.86 3.75
N ARG A 129 22.86 4.22 4.63
CA ARG A 129 22.59 3.51 5.89
C ARG A 129 21.52 2.46 5.64
N THR A 130 21.56 1.38 6.41
CA THR A 130 20.57 0.30 6.32
C THR A 130 20.15 -0.15 7.70
N LEU A 131 18.92 -0.67 7.77
CA LEU A 131 18.32 -1.19 8.99
C LEU A 131 17.56 -2.46 8.63
N GLN A 132 17.85 -3.58 9.31
CA GLN A 132 17.18 -4.86 9.08
C GLN A 132 16.43 -5.30 10.34
N PHE A 133 15.17 -5.68 10.16
CA PHE A 133 14.31 -6.26 11.18
C PHE A 133 14.14 -7.75 10.92
N ARG A 134 14.23 -8.54 11.99
CA ARG A 134 13.80 -9.94 12.02
C ARG A 134 12.56 -10.06 12.89
N LEU A 135 11.48 -10.56 12.33
CA LEU A 135 10.21 -10.77 13.02
C LEU A 135 9.98 -12.28 13.11
N GLY A 136 10.18 -12.81 14.32
CA GLY A 136 10.10 -14.23 14.62
C GLY A 136 8.71 -14.63 15.13
N ASP A 137 8.72 -15.60 16.03
CA ASP A 137 7.52 -16.30 16.47
C ASP A 137 6.55 -15.41 17.25
N LEU A 138 5.27 -15.79 17.16
CA LEU A 138 4.21 -15.21 17.96
C LEU A 138 4.37 -15.65 19.43
N THR A 139 4.19 -14.73 20.36
CA THR A 139 4.15 -15.03 21.80
C THR A 139 3.00 -15.99 22.11
N THR A 140 3.13 -16.75 23.20
CA THR A 140 2.13 -17.77 23.59
C THR A 140 0.72 -17.22 23.76
N ASP A 141 0.57 -15.93 24.07
CA ASP A 141 -0.72 -15.24 24.19
C ASP A 141 -1.30 -14.76 22.84
N GLY A 142 -0.54 -14.89 21.76
CA GLY A 142 -0.92 -14.51 20.40
C GLY A 142 -0.84 -13.02 20.08
N ARG A 143 -0.33 -12.18 20.99
CA ARG A 143 -0.48 -10.72 20.89
C ARG A 143 0.73 -10.00 20.33
N HIS A 144 1.91 -10.61 20.39
CA HIS A 144 3.15 -9.99 19.97
C HIS A 144 4.00 -11.00 19.20
N ASN A 145 4.97 -10.50 18.45
CA ASN A 145 6.04 -11.30 17.88
C ASN A 145 7.35 -10.95 18.58
N TYR A 146 8.18 -11.95 18.81
CA TYR A 146 9.58 -11.73 19.14
C TYR A 146 10.29 -11.10 17.95
N SER A 147 11.07 -10.05 18.19
CA SER A 147 11.66 -9.24 17.14
C SER A 147 13.06 -8.78 17.51
N GLN A 148 13.90 -8.60 16.50
CA GLN A 148 15.28 -8.13 16.66
C GLN A 148 15.65 -7.13 15.56
N VAL A 149 16.42 -6.12 15.93
CA VAL A 149 17.14 -5.27 14.98
C VAL A 149 18.55 -5.84 14.80
N VAL A 150 18.93 -6.14 13.56
CA VAL A 150 20.27 -6.68 13.28
C VAL A 150 21.35 -5.69 13.71
N GLY A 151 22.36 -6.20 14.43
CA GLY A 151 23.43 -5.40 15.02
C GLY A 151 23.20 -5.03 16.49
N PHE A 152 22.04 -5.39 17.05
CA PHE A 152 21.72 -5.24 18.47
C PHE A 152 21.31 -6.59 19.05
N ASP A 153 21.76 -6.86 20.28
CA ASP A 153 21.45 -8.13 20.98
C ASP A 153 20.11 -8.06 21.75
N ASP A 154 19.43 -6.91 21.68
CA ASP A 154 18.18 -6.67 22.38
C ASP A 154 17.01 -7.46 21.77
N LEU A 155 16.24 -8.13 22.64
CA LEU A 155 14.97 -8.76 22.27
C LEU A 155 13.81 -7.78 22.42
N PHE A 156 12.97 -7.70 21.39
CA PHE A 156 11.80 -6.84 21.39
C PHE A 156 10.51 -7.64 21.20
N LEU A 157 9.40 -7.10 21.74
CA LEU A 157 8.06 -7.58 21.49
C LEU A 157 7.31 -6.53 20.68
N ILE A 158 6.87 -6.89 19.49
CA ILE A 158 6.09 -6.01 18.61
C ILE A 158 4.68 -6.57 18.49
N THR A 159 3.66 -5.73 18.60
CA THR A 159 2.27 -6.15 18.43
C THR A 159 2.08 -6.92 17.12
N SER A 160 1.44 -8.08 17.18
CA SER A 160 1.25 -8.96 16.01
C SER A 160 0.51 -8.29 14.87
N THR A 161 -0.41 -7.37 15.17
CA THR A 161 -1.11 -6.58 14.13
C THR A 161 -0.18 -5.70 13.29
N TRP A 162 0.93 -5.21 13.84
CA TRP A 162 1.94 -4.48 13.08
C TRP A 162 2.68 -5.42 12.14
N VAL A 163 3.11 -6.58 12.66
CA VAL A 163 3.82 -7.61 11.89
C VAL A 163 2.94 -8.14 10.76
N ASP A 164 1.66 -8.38 11.02
CA ASP A 164 0.69 -8.84 10.02
C ASP A 164 0.55 -7.84 8.87
N VAL A 165 0.49 -6.54 9.16
CA VAL A 165 0.38 -5.49 8.13
C VAL A 165 1.63 -5.48 7.24
N ILE A 166 2.82 -5.52 7.83
CA ILE A 166 4.08 -5.52 7.08
C ILE A 166 4.23 -6.80 6.26
N SER A 167 3.98 -7.96 6.88
CA SER A 167 4.05 -9.27 6.23
C SER A 167 3.08 -9.39 5.05
N ARG A 168 1.87 -8.82 5.18
CA ARG A 168 0.85 -8.80 4.11
C ARG A 168 1.34 -8.14 2.84
N ILE A 169 2.21 -7.13 2.92
CA ILE A 169 2.73 -6.44 1.74
C ILE A 169 3.50 -7.41 0.83
N ALA A 170 4.16 -8.43 1.40
CA ALA A 170 4.94 -9.39 0.63
C ALA A 170 4.08 -10.43 -0.11
N TYR A 171 3.01 -10.95 0.49
CA TYR A 171 2.17 -11.98 -0.15
C TYR A 171 0.90 -11.44 -0.82
N ASP A 172 0.48 -10.22 -0.50
CA ASP A 172 -0.61 -9.48 -1.15
C ASP A 172 -0.11 -8.04 -1.39
N PRO A 173 0.80 -7.84 -2.35
CA PRO A 173 1.39 -6.53 -2.60
C PRO A 173 0.32 -5.50 -3.01
N PRO A 174 0.51 -4.22 -2.65
CA PRO A 174 -0.42 -3.15 -2.95
C PRO A 174 -0.33 -2.74 -4.43
N ILE A 175 -0.51 -3.68 -5.36
CA ILE A 175 -0.50 -3.42 -6.79
C ILE A 175 -1.75 -2.60 -7.17
N PRO A 176 -1.64 -1.51 -7.94
CA PRO A 176 -2.78 -0.75 -8.43
C PRO A 176 -3.73 -1.58 -9.29
N LEU A 177 -5.03 -1.26 -9.24
CA LEU A 177 -6.05 -2.01 -9.97
C LEU A 177 -5.82 -1.97 -11.48
N TRP A 178 -5.35 -0.85 -12.04
CA TRP A 178 -5.06 -0.73 -13.47
C TRP A 178 -3.90 -1.63 -13.93
N TYR A 179 -3.00 -2.02 -13.03
CA TYR A 179 -1.86 -2.89 -13.38
C TYR A 179 -2.19 -4.38 -13.24
N LYS A 180 -3.12 -4.75 -12.36
CA LYS A 180 -3.47 -6.16 -12.10
C LYS A 180 -4.02 -6.85 -13.35
N THR A 181 -3.40 -7.98 -13.73
CA THR A 181 -3.99 -8.91 -14.70
C THR A 181 -5.18 -9.62 -14.07
N ARG A 182 -6.29 -9.75 -14.82
CA ARG A 182 -7.53 -10.36 -14.36
C ARG A 182 -7.88 -11.60 -15.16
N ASP A 183 -8.62 -12.52 -14.52
CA ASP A 183 -9.30 -13.58 -15.27
C ASP A 183 -10.39 -12.92 -16.15
N PRO A 184 -10.40 -13.16 -17.48
CA PRO A 184 -11.46 -12.67 -18.37
C PRO A 184 -12.87 -13.00 -17.87
N ARG A 185 -13.04 -14.11 -17.12
CA ARG A 185 -14.34 -14.52 -16.56
C ARG A 185 -14.84 -13.61 -15.44
N ALA A 186 -13.95 -12.86 -14.79
CA ALA A 186 -14.33 -11.91 -13.75
C ALA A 186 -14.84 -10.58 -14.33
N ILE A 187 -14.58 -10.30 -15.61
CA ILE A 187 -15.03 -9.08 -16.28
C ILE A 187 -16.55 -9.15 -16.48
N THR A 188 -17.25 -8.11 -16.04
CA THR A 188 -18.70 -8.02 -16.14
C THR A 188 -19.14 -6.98 -17.15
N GLU A 189 -18.37 -5.89 -17.33
CA GLU A 189 -18.70 -4.84 -18.29
C GLU A 189 -17.41 -4.26 -18.93
N LEU A 190 -17.51 -3.89 -20.20
CA LEU A 190 -16.57 -3.03 -20.91
C LEU A 190 -17.36 -1.83 -21.43
N ASN A 191 -16.99 -0.62 -21.02
CA ASN A 191 -17.61 0.62 -21.50
C ASN A 191 -16.58 1.46 -22.24
N ILE A 192 -16.98 2.00 -23.39
CA ILE A 192 -16.20 2.95 -24.16
C ILE A 192 -16.96 4.27 -24.16
N HIS A 193 -16.33 5.31 -23.66
CA HIS A 193 -16.88 6.67 -23.57
C HIS A 193 -16.14 7.54 -24.57
N TYR A 194 -16.83 8.04 -25.60
CA TYR A 194 -16.24 8.91 -26.62
C TYR A 194 -16.27 10.38 -26.19
N GLY A 195 -15.72 10.66 -25.01
CA GLY A 195 -15.74 11.97 -24.34
C GLY A 195 -15.77 11.83 -22.82
N ASP A 196 -16.17 12.91 -22.14
CA ASP A 196 -16.23 12.97 -20.67
C ASP A 196 -17.12 11.83 -20.09
N PRO A 197 -16.55 10.85 -19.37
CA PRO A 197 -17.31 9.72 -18.82
C PRO A 197 -18.30 10.14 -17.73
N SER A 198 -18.17 11.35 -17.16
CA SER A 198 -19.09 11.91 -16.18
C SER A 198 -20.30 12.63 -16.80
N SER A 199 -20.25 12.93 -18.11
CA SER A 199 -21.31 13.61 -18.83
C SER A 199 -22.38 12.64 -19.32
N LEU A 200 -23.65 12.97 -19.08
CA LEU A 200 -24.80 12.19 -19.57
C LEU A 200 -25.02 12.29 -21.08
N THR A 201 -24.36 13.23 -21.75
CA THR A 201 -24.47 13.42 -23.21
C THR A 201 -23.32 12.80 -23.98
N THR A 202 -22.35 12.18 -23.29
CA THR A 202 -21.23 11.51 -23.92
C THR A 202 -21.72 10.21 -24.54
N ARG A 203 -21.43 10.02 -25.84
CA ARG A 203 -21.68 8.74 -26.51
C ARG A 203 -20.96 7.64 -25.76
N ARG A 204 -21.71 6.61 -25.38
CA ARG A 204 -21.19 5.45 -24.66
C ARG A 204 -21.64 4.17 -25.34
N VAL A 205 -20.69 3.27 -25.58
CA VAL A 205 -20.98 1.89 -25.97
C VAL A 205 -20.67 0.99 -24.78
N SER A 206 -21.63 0.16 -24.37
CA SER A 206 -21.51 -0.72 -23.20
C SER A 206 -21.70 -2.17 -23.62
N PHE A 207 -20.69 -3.00 -23.35
CA PHE A 207 -20.76 -4.44 -23.42
C PHE A 207 -20.93 -4.97 -22.00
N ALA A 208 -21.98 -5.73 -21.73
CA ALA A 208 -22.29 -6.19 -20.39
C ALA A 208 -22.70 -7.66 -20.37
N GLN A 209 -22.25 -8.40 -19.36
CA GLN A 209 -22.74 -9.76 -19.11
C GLN A 209 -24.20 -9.73 -18.65
N ASN A 210 -25.03 -10.53 -19.29
CA ASN A 210 -26.40 -10.76 -18.83
C ASN A 210 -26.38 -11.70 -17.62
N ARG A 211 -26.56 -11.13 -16.42
CA ARG A 211 -26.51 -11.89 -15.15
C ARG A 211 -27.64 -12.91 -14.98
N ARG A 212 -28.71 -12.85 -15.77
CA ARG A 212 -29.86 -13.76 -15.65
C ARG A 212 -29.81 -14.90 -16.64
N GLU A 213 -29.49 -14.60 -17.89
CA GLU A 213 -29.57 -15.55 -19.01
C GLU A 213 -28.20 -16.09 -19.41
N GLY A 214 -27.12 -15.48 -18.91
CA GLY A 214 -25.76 -15.75 -19.38
C GLY A 214 -25.50 -15.05 -20.73
N GLY A 215 -24.25 -15.08 -21.17
CA GLY A 215 -23.83 -14.41 -22.39
C GLY A 215 -23.62 -12.90 -22.22
N TRP A 216 -23.29 -12.25 -23.33
CA TRP A 216 -22.98 -10.82 -23.39
C TRP A 216 -24.04 -10.09 -24.22
N SER A 217 -24.26 -8.83 -23.89
CA SER A 217 -25.13 -7.93 -24.63
C SER A 217 -24.42 -6.60 -24.84
N VAL A 218 -24.84 -5.87 -25.86
CA VAL A 218 -24.26 -4.56 -26.20
C VAL A 218 -25.36 -3.51 -26.31
N GLN A 219 -25.05 -2.28 -25.94
CA GLN A 219 -25.88 -1.10 -26.17
C GLN A 219 -25.01 0.08 -26.58
N ASP A 220 -25.30 0.66 -27.75
CA ASP A 220 -24.88 2.03 -28.06
C ASP A 220 -25.94 3.00 -27.52
N PHE A 221 -25.58 3.79 -26.51
CA PHE A 221 -26.53 4.69 -25.84
C PHE A 221 -27.02 5.84 -26.71
N ASP A 222 -26.37 6.10 -27.86
CA ASP A 222 -26.82 7.13 -28.80
C ASP A 222 -27.87 6.60 -29.80
N THR A 223 -27.84 5.30 -30.11
CA THR A 223 -28.64 4.74 -31.21
C THR A 223 -29.61 3.64 -30.78
N ASP A 224 -29.29 2.87 -29.75
CA ASP A 224 -30.12 1.75 -29.29
C ASP A 224 -31.07 2.18 -28.15
N ALA A 225 -32.32 1.75 -28.25
CA ALA A 225 -33.31 1.95 -27.19
C ALA A 225 -33.12 1.02 -25.98
N ALA A 226 -32.42 -0.10 -26.14
CA ALA A 226 -32.18 -1.12 -25.12
C ALA A 226 -30.96 -1.98 -25.46
N LEU A 227 -30.50 -2.80 -24.50
CA LEU A 227 -29.49 -3.83 -24.73
C LEU A 227 -29.92 -4.81 -25.83
N ARG A 228 -28.97 -5.14 -26.70
CA ARG A 228 -29.13 -6.06 -27.84
C ARG A 228 -28.18 -7.25 -27.69
N PRO A 229 -28.54 -8.41 -28.27
CA PRO A 229 -27.62 -9.54 -28.38
C PRO A 229 -26.31 -9.14 -29.08
N ILE A 230 -25.22 -9.76 -28.65
CA ILE A 230 -23.93 -9.64 -29.31
C ILE A 230 -23.68 -10.87 -30.19
N ASP A 231 -22.93 -10.70 -31.27
CA ASP A 231 -22.35 -11.82 -32.02
C ASP A 231 -21.33 -12.53 -31.13
N GLU A 232 -21.68 -13.75 -30.71
CA GLU A 232 -20.90 -14.54 -29.75
C GLU A 232 -19.54 -14.96 -30.31
N GLU A 233 -19.43 -15.21 -31.62
CA GLU A 233 -18.17 -15.62 -32.26
C GLU A 233 -17.19 -14.44 -32.24
N ARG A 234 -17.64 -13.27 -32.72
CA ARG A 234 -16.82 -12.05 -32.70
C ARG A 234 -16.46 -11.63 -31.27
N TRP A 235 -17.36 -11.77 -30.32
CA TRP A 235 -17.07 -11.47 -28.92
C TRP A 235 -16.06 -12.45 -28.33
N SER A 236 -16.21 -13.75 -28.58
CA SER A 236 -15.29 -14.78 -28.08
C SER A 236 -13.86 -14.48 -28.51
N ASP A 237 -13.65 -14.16 -29.79
CA ASP A 237 -12.34 -13.83 -30.36
C ASP A 237 -11.73 -12.57 -29.74
N PHE A 238 -12.56 -11.57 -29.41
CA PHE A 238 -12.12 -10.31 -28.81
C PHE A 238 -11.91 -10.38 -27.30
N SER A 239 -12.73 -11.15 -26.57
CA SER A 239 -12.89 -11.09 -25.11
C SER A 239 -11.60 -11.32 -24.32
N SER A 240 -10.67 -12.09 -24.88
CA SER A 240 -9.34 -12.33 -24.31
C SER A 240 -8.53 -11.04 -24.10
N ARG A 241 -8.78 -10.01 -24.92
CA ARG A 241 -8.11 -8.71 -24.85
C ARG A 241 -8.65 -7.83 -23.71
N VAL A 242 -9.86 -8.09 -23.21
CA VAL A 242 -10.53 -7.21 -22.24
C VAL A 242 -9.95 -7.33 -20.82
N ALA A 243 -9.21 -8.39 -20.52
CA ALA A 243 -8.65 -8.63 -19.19
C ALA A 243 -7.67 -7.54 -18.71
N ARG A 244 -6.87 -6.98 -19.62
CA ARG A 244 -5.95 -5.85 -19.42
C ARG A 244 -5.36 -5.45 -20.79
N PRO A 245 -4.91 -4.20 -20.97
CA PRO A 245 -3.87 -3.93 -21.94
C PRO A 245 -2.71 -4.92 -21.84
N GLU A 246 -2.24 -5.44 -22.98
CA GLU A 246 -1.11 -6.38 -23.03
C GLU A 246 0.14 -5.74 -22.39
N HIS A 247 0.31 -4.45 -22.60
CA HIS A 247 1.44 -3.66 -22.10
C HIS A 247 0.96 -2.32 -21.54
N ILE A 248 1.41 -2.02 -20.32
CA ILE A 248 1.16 -0.77 -19.62
C ILE A 248 2.42 -0.37 -18.84
N GLU A 249 2.93 0.82 -19.12
CA GLU A 249 4.15 1.35 -18.51
C GLU A 249 3.89 2.70 -17.84
N VAL A 250 4.70 3.02 -16.83
CA VAL A 250 4.63 4.30 -16.11
C VAL A 250 5.65 5.25 -16.70
N VAL A 251 5.18 6.27 -17.41
CA VAL A 251 6.03 7.33 -17.99
C VAL A 251 6.37 8.37 -16.93
N VAL A 252 5.35 8.78 -16.17
CA VAL A 252 5.51 9.74 -15.07
C VAL A 252 4.87 9.15 -13.83
N PRO A 253 5.61 8.88 -12.76
CA PRO A 253 5.07 8.22 -11.56
C PRO A 253 4.06 9.10 -10.81
N MET A 254 4.16 10.42 -10.96
CA MET A 254 3.26 11.38 -10.33
C MET A 254 3.27 12.71 -11.07
N VAL A 255 2.10 13.27 -11.37
CA VAL A 255 1.96 14.64 -11.92
C VAL A 255 1.62 15.62 -10.78
N PRO A 256 2.56 16.48 -10.33
CA PRO A 256 2.37 17.26 -9.10
C PRO A 256 1.26 18.32 -9.17
N ASP A 257 1.15 19.00 -10.30
CA ASP A 257 0.15 20.06 -10.57
C ASP A 257 -1.16 19.51 -11.13
N ARG A 258 -1.19 18.21 -11.45
CA ARG A 258 -2.33 17.49 -12.04
C ARG A 258 -2.72 18.03 -13.41
N ASP A 259 -1.82 18.72 -14.09
CA ASP A 259 -2.00 19.11 -15.47
C ASP A 259 -1.53 17.99 -16.40
N TYR A 260 -2.50 17.23 -16.91
CA TYR A 260 -2.24 16.13 -17.86
C TYR A 260 -2.34 16.56 -19.32
N SER A 261 -2.59 17.86 -19.59
CA SER A 261 -2.68 18.39 -20.95
C SER A 261 -1.41 18.21 -21.81
N PRO A 262 -0.17 18.15 -21.25
CA PRO A 262 1.02 17.85 -22.06
C PRO A 262 0.95 16.49 -22.77
N TRP A 263 0.17 15.54 -22.24
CA TRP A 263 -0.05 14.22 -22.81
C TRP A 263 -1.36 14.12 -23.59
N GLY A 264 -2.05 15.24 -23.81
CA GLY A 264 -3.36 15.27 -24.48
C GLY A 264 -4.50 14.68 -23.66
N ILE A 265 -4.29 14.41 -22.37
CA ILE A 265 -5.33 13.88 -21.49
C ILE A 265 -6.15 15.07 -20.99
N THR A 266 -7.41 15.14 -21.40
CA THR A 266 -8.33 16.23 -21.06
C THR A 266 -9.63 15.68 -20.51
N LYS A 267 -10.54 16.57 -20.08
CA LYS A 267 -11.88 16.17 -19.65
C LYS A 267 -12.72 15.54 -20.77
N ASP A 268 -12.45 15.90 -22.03
CA ASP A 268 -13.21 15.46 -23.21
C ASP A 268 -12.52 14.28 -23.91
N SER A 269 -11.49 13.71 -23.28
CA SER A 269 -10.78 12.54 -23.76
C SER A 269 -11.68 11.31 -23.80
N THR A 270 -11.43 10.44 -24.79
CA THR A 270 -12.04 9.10 -24.82
C THR A 270 -11.59 8.31 -23.59
N ALA A 271 -12.49 7.53 -23.00
CA ALA A 271 -12.19 6.70 -21.85
C ALA A 271 -12.67 5.26 -22.04
N ILE A 272 -11.91 4.32 -21.48
CA ILE A 272 -12.23 2.89 -21.46
C ILE A 272 -12.43 2.48 -20.00
N GLU A 273 -13.63 2.01 -19.67
CA GLU A 273 -13.97 1.46 -18.36
C GLU A 273 -14.06 -0.06 -18.44
N ILE A 274 -13.34 -0.76 -17.57
CA ILE A 274 -13.45 -2.22 -17.42
C ILE A 274 -13.97 -2.48 -16.02
N ARG A 275 -15.14 -3.12 -15.91
CA ARG A 275 -15.74 -3.51 -14.63
C ARG A 275 -15.65 -5.00 -14.41
N PHE A 276 -15.46 -5.38 -13.16
CA PHE A 276 -15.24 -6.77 -12.77
C PHE A 276 -15.85 -7.05 -11.41
N SER A 277 -16.14 -8.33 -11.17
CA SER A 277 -16.59 -8.80 -9.86
C SER A 277 -15.39 -8.88 -8.91
N GLY A 278 -15.48 -8.16 -7.79
CA GLY A 278 -14.57 -8.25 -6.67
C GLY A 278 -15.22 -8.92 -5.47
N ALA A 279 -14.39 -9.31 -4.49
CA ALA A 279 -14.85 -9.79 -3.19
C ALA A 279 -14.03 -9.12 -2.09
N THR A 280 -14.69 -8.73 -0.99
CA THR A 280 -13.99 -8.22 0.20
C THR A 280 -13.28 -9.36 0.94
N ASP A 281 -12.37 -9.03 1.86
CA ASP A 281 -11.72 -10.00 2.76
C ASP A 281 -12.76 -10.83 3.57
N LYS A 282 -13.99 -10.33 3.70
CA LYS A 282 -15.13 -11.02 4.36
C LYS A 282 -16.00 -11.83 3.39
N GLY A 283 -15.62 -11.92 2.12
CA GLY A 283 -16.34 -12.66 1.07
C GLY A 283 -17.55 -11.93 0.49
N THR A 284 -17.75 -10.64 0.76
CA THR A 284 -18.86 -9.87 0.17
C THR A 284 -18.51 -9.49 -1.27
N SER A 285 -19.33 -9.92 -2.24
CA SER A 285 -19.16 -9.56 -3.64
C SER A 285 -19.54 -8.09 -3.91
N PHE A 286 -18.77 -7.42 -4.75
CA PHE A 286 -19.05 -6.05 -5.22
C PHE A 286 -18.61 -5.90 -6.68
N THR A 287 -19.11 -4.88 -7.38
CA THR A 287 -18.59 -4.50 -8.69
C THR A 287 -17.50 -3.46 -8.48
N ASP A 288 -16.32 -3.73 -9.02
CA ASP A 288 -15.17 -2.83 -9.04
C ASP A 288 -14.85 -2.45 -10.50
N GLY A 289 -13.96 -1.49 -10.72
CA GLY A 289 -13.65 -1.03 -12.06
C GLY A 289 -12.32 -0.29 -12.19
N VAL A 290 -11.83 -0.26 -13.42
CA VAL A 290 -10.72 0.60 -13.85
C VAL A 290 -11.25 1.48 -14.97
N LEU A 291 -11.12 2.80 -14.82
CA LEU A 291 -11.45 3.77 -15.84
C LEU A 291 -10.14 4.41 -16.34
N LEU A 292 -9.79 4.16 -17.59
CA LEU A 292 -8.61 4.70 -18.25
C LEU A 292 -9.04 5.86 -19.16
N ILE A 293 -8.52 7.06 -18.90
CA ILE A 293 -8.75 8.24 -19.73
C ILE A 293 -7.57 8.39 -20.68
N LEU A 294 -7.84 8.33 -21.98
CA LEU A 294 -6.83 8.29 -23.03
C LEU A 294 -6.37 9.70 -23.43
N GLY A 295 -5.08 9.84 -23.66
CA GLY A 295 -4.44 11.03 -24.20
C GLY A 295 -4.09 10.87 -25.67
N ASN A 296 -3.09 11.63 -26.09
CA ASN A 296 -2.55 11.53 -27.44
C ASN A 296 -1.82 10.19 -27.63
N LYS A 297 -1.81 9.74 -28.88
CA LYS A 297 -0.88 8.70 -29.34
C LYS A 297 0.55 9.26 -29.29
N THR A 298 1.53 8.42 -28.94
CA THR A 298 2.96 8.77 -28.99
C THR A 298 3.38 9.08 -30.42
N ASP A 299 4.47 9.84 -30.59
CA ASP A 299 4.95 10.29 -31.91
C ASP A 299 5.29 9.12 -32.85
N ASP A 300 5.73 7.99 -32.29
CA ASP A 300 6.02 6.75 -33.03
C ASP A 300 4.77 5.90 -33.31
N GLY A 301 3.62 6.26 -32.74
CA GLY A 301 2.36 5.56 -32.88
C GLY A 301 2.25 4.27 -32.08
N ALA A 302 3.24 3.90 -31.26
CA ALA A 302 3.28 2.61 -30.57
C ALA A 302 2.38 2.57 -29.32
N TYR A 303 2.12 3.71 -28.70
CA TYR A 303 1.36 3.81 -27.45
C TYR A 303 0.36 4.96 -27.45
N TYR A 304 -0.63 4.88 -26.57
CA TYR A 304 -1.41 6.02 -26.12
C TYR A 304 -0.96 6.41 -24.72
N TYR A 305 -0.82 7.70 -24.47
CA TYR A 305 -0.80 8.17 -23.09
C TYR A 305 -2.15 7.92 -22.43
N ALA A 306 -2.15 7.66 -21.13
CA ALA A 306 -3.39 7.52 -20.36
C ALA A 306 -3.18 7.88 -18.89
N LYS A 307 -4.28 8.05 -18.18
CA LYS A 307 -4.30 8.03 -16.71
C LYS A 307 -5.48 7.20 -16.23
N ASP A 308 -5.39 6.69 -15.02
CA ASP A 308 -6.51 6.01 -14.38
C ASP A 308 -7.31 6.96 -13.48
N GLU A 309 -8.63 6.83 -13.47
CA GLU A 309 -9.53 7.61 -12.62
C GLU A 309 -9.81 6.88 -11.30
N SER A 310 -8.78 6.34 -10.63
CA SER A 310 -8.91 5.55 -9.39
C SER A 310 -9.14 6.38 -8.11
N GLY A 311 -9.58 7.64 -8.23
CA GLY A 311 -9.85 8.49 -7.07
C GLY A 311 -8.60 8.95 -6.30
N PHE A 312 -7.39 8.73 -6.82
CA PHE A 312 -6.17 9.27 -6.23
C PHE A 312 -6.03 10.77 -6.49
N VAL A 313 -5.42 11.48 -5.53
CA VAL A 313 -5.18 12.94 -5.66
C VAL A 313 -4.17 13.25 -6.76
N ARG A 314 -3.19 12.36 -6.98
CA ARG A 314 -2.17 12.46 -8.02
C ARG A 314 -1.99 11.09 -8.66
N GLN A 315 -2.14 11.02 -9.98
CA GLN A 315 -2.06 9.79 -10.75
C GLN A 315 -0.78 9.77 -11.58
N PRO A 316 -0.28 8.57 -11.92
CA PRO A 316 0.77 8.45 -12.90
C PRO A 316 0.24 8.81 -14.31
N VAL A 317 1.17 9.14 -15.20
CA VAL A 317 0.94 9.07 -16.64
C VAL A 317 1.42 7.70 -17.11
N LEU A 318 0.56 7.05 -17.86
CA LEU A 318 0.74 5.70 -18.37
C LEU A 318 0.97 5.74 -19.87
N GLU A 319 1.74 4.80 -20.39
CA GLU A 319 1.75 4.42 -21.80
C GLU A 319 1.04 3.07 -21.94
N ILE A 320 0.08 2.99 -22.85
CA ILE A 320 -0.72 1.81 -23.13
C ILE A 320 -0.52 1.42 -24.58
N ASN A 321 -0.22 0.15 -24.86
CA ASN A 321 0.00 -0.34 -26.23
C ASN A 321 -1.15 0.07 -27.17
N ALA A 322 -0.78 0.67 -28.30
CA ALA A 322 -1.72 1.22 -29.26
C ALA A 322 -2.56 0.14 -29.94
N ASP A 323 -1.99 -1.02 -30.27
CA ASP A 323 -2.74 -2.12 -30.90
C ASP A 323 -3.92 -2.56 -30.03
N TRP A 324 -3.72 -2.62 -28.71
CA TRP A 324 -4.80 -2.89 -27.77
C TRP A 324 -5.86 -1.80 -27.76
N VAL A 325 -5.45 -0.53 -27.63
CA VAL A 325 -6.38 0.62 -27.57
C VAL A 325 -7.20 0.69 -28.87
N ASP A 326 -6.53 0.66 -30.01
CA ASP A 326 -7.14 0.73 -31.33
C ASP A 326 -8.13 -0.42 -31.53
N ALA A 327 -7.77 -1.66 -31.14
CA ALA A 327 -8.67 -2.80 -31.23
C ALA A 327 -9.93 -2.62 -30.36
N VAL A 328 -9.81 -2.08 -29.14
CA VAL A 328 -10.98 -1.79 -28.29
C VAL A 328 -11.87 -0.72 -28.91
N LEU A 329 -11.27 0.37 -29.38
CA LEU A 329 -12.03 1.49 -29.98
C LEU A 329 -12.70 1.07 -31.30
N GLU A 330 -12.01 0.31 -32.15
CA GLU A 330 -12.55 -0.23 -33.39
C GLU A 330 -13.72 -1.18 -33.11
N PHE A 331 -13.61 -2.02 -32.08
CA PHE A 331 -14.70 -2.93 -31.68
C PHE A 331 -15.94 -2.16 -31.20
N GLY A 332 -15.74 -1.03 -30.51
CA GLY A 332 -16.81 -0.12 -30.09
C GLY A 332 -17.47 0.64 -31.25
N GLU A 333 -16.73 0.98 -32.30
CA GLU A 333 -17.28 1.63 -33.49
C GLU A 333 -17.98 0.61 -34.42
N ASN A 334 -17.43 -0.60 -34.54
CA ASN A 334 -17.93 -1.68 -35.38
C ASN A 334 -18.70 -2.72 -34.55
N ILE A 335 -19.72 -2.24 -33.83
CA ILE A 335 -20.48 -3.02 -32.85
C ILE A 335 -20.96 -4.35 -33.45
N PRO A 336 -20.56 -5.49 -32.86
CA PRO A 336 -20.93 -6.82 -33.34
C PRO A 336 -22.32 -7.21 -32.83
N TYR A 337 -23.37 -6.61 -33.39
CA TYR A 337 -24.74 -7.05 -33.07
C TYR A 337 -24.94 -8.50 -33.49
N GLY A 338 -25.49 -9.30 -32.58
CA GLY A 338 -25.98 -10.64 -32.88
C GLY A 338 -27.33 -10.60 -33.58
N ASP A 339 -27.68 -11.72 -34.20
CA ASP A 339 -28.97 -11.95 -34.86
C ASP A 339 -30.16 -12.07 -33.88
#